data_AF-A0A382U1X4-F1
#
_entry.id   AF-A0A382U1X4-F1
#
_cell.length_a   1.000
_cell.length_b   1.000
_cell.length_c   1.000
_cell.angle_alpha   90.00
_cell.angle_beta   90.00
_cell.angle_gamma   90.00
#
_symmetry.space_group_name_H-M   'P 1'
#
loop_
_entity.id
_entity.type
_entity.pdbx_description
1 polymer ?
#
loop_
_entity_poly.entity_id
_entity_poly.type
_entity_poly.pdbx_seq_one_letter_code
_entity_poly.pdbx_strand_id
1 'polypeptide(L)'
;WLRFESAGNTTITGNTINEITISLNEGWNLISGISNPLNISDIQDPDEIIISGTIYGFTSGGYLNTDNIEPGKGYWVRANNSGFITLIDN
;
A
#
# COMPACT_ATOMS: atom_id res chain seq x y z
N TRP A 1 14.23 -10.40 -10.46
CA TRP A 1 15.06 -11.57 -10.11
C TRP A 1 16.51 -11.12 -10.14
N LEU A 2 17.30 -11.50 -9.13
CA LEU A 2 18.74 -11.24 -9.12
C LEU A 2 19.45 -12.57 -9.34
N ARG A 3 20.30 -12.65 -10.37
CA ARG A 3 21.10 -13.83 -10.67
C ARG A 3 22.55 -13.51 -10.36
N PHE A 4 23.18 -14.39 -9.58
CA PHE A 4 24.59 -14.29 -9.21
C PHE A 4 25.32 -15.54 -9.68
N GLU A 5 26.54 -15.37 -10.19
CA GLU A 5 27.38 -16.46 -10.74
C GLU A 5 28.15 -17.22 -9.64
N SER A 6 28.18 -16.71 -8.41
CA SER A 6 28.80 -17.35 -7.24
C SER A 6 28.10 -16.94 -5.94
N ALA A 7 28.31 -17.70 -4.86
CA ALA A 7 27.81 -17.32 -3.53
C ALA A 7 28.43 -15.98 -3.10
N GLY A 8 27.59 -15.08 -2.60
CA GLY A 8 28.01 -13.76 -2.14
C GLY A 8 26.84 -13.00 -1.52
N ASN A 9 27.15 -11.88 -0.88
CA ASN A 9 26.18 -10.92 -0.37
C ASN A 9 26.23 -9.64 -1.21
N THR A 10 25.07 -9.05 -1.44
CA THR A 10 24.95 -7.71 -2.03
C THR A 10 24.09 -6.87 -1.11
N THR A 11 24.47 -5.61 -0.91
CA THR A 11 23.62 -4.65 -0.19
C THR A 11 22.78 -3.91 -1.22
N ILE A 12 21.47 -3.87 -1.01
CA ILE A 12 20.57 -3.02 -1.77
C ILE A 12 20.18 -1.88 -0.84
N THR A 13 20.59 -0.67 -1.23
CA THR A 13 20.19 0.56 -0.54
C THR A 13 19.20 1.33 -1.39
N GLY A 14 18.28 2.02 -0.76
CA GLY A 14 17.33 2.92 -1.40
C GLY A 14 16.99 4.07 -0.46
N ASN A 15 16.41 5.13 -1.02
CA ASN A 15 15.83 6.21 -0.22
C ASN A 15 14.45 5.79 0.29
N THR A 16 14.05 6.33 1.44
CA THR A 16 12.69 6.15 1.93
C THR A 16 11.70 6.87 1.01
N ILE A 17 10.59 6.21 0.73
CA ILE A 17 9.41 6.81 0.12
C ILE A 17 8.57 7.28 1.30
N ASN A 18 8.50 8.59 1.52
CA ASN A 18 7.72 9.18 2.61
C ASN A 18 6.34 9.62 2.13
N GLU A 19 6.13 9.74 0.82
CA GLU A 19 4.87 10.17 0.22
C GLU A 19 4.66 9.50 -1.14
N ILE A 20 3.43 9.08 -1.42
CA ILE A 20 3.02 8.62 -2.75
C ILE A 20 1.55 8.96 -3.01
N THR A 21 1.27 9.46 -4.22
CA THR A 21 -0.09 9.61 -4.74
C THR A 21 -0.44 8.43 -5.63
N ILE A 22 -1.59 7.81 -5.38
CA ILE A 22 -2.05 6.60 -6.06
C ILE A 22 -3.37 6.91 -6.76
N SER A 23 -3.46 6.57 -8.05
CA SER A 23 -4.72 6.60 -8.80
C SER A 23 -5.54 5.34 -8.49
N LEU A 24 -6.80 5.54 -8.09
CA LEU A 24 -7.78 4.47 -7.93
C LEU A 24 -8.77 4.52 -9.09
N ASN A 25 -9.19 3.34 -9.55
CA ASN A 25 -10.35 3.17 -10.42
C ASN A 25 -11.58 2.84 -9.57
N GLU A 26 -12.79 3.12 -10.08
CA GLU A 26 -14.02 2.61 -9.47
C GLU A 26 -13.94 1.07 -9.31
N GLY A 27 -14.32 0.57 -8.13
CA GLY A 27 -14.23 -0.85 -7.80
C GLY A 27 -12.96 -1.20 -7.03
N TRP A 28 -12.42 -2.40 -7.28
CA TRP A 28 -11.29 -2.95 -6.50
C TRP A 28 -9.94 -2.55 -7.08
N ASN A 29 -9.06 -2.03 -6.23
CA ASN A 29 -7.69 -1.67 -6.57
C ASN A 29 -6.72 -2.38 -5.64
N LEU A 30 -5.58 -2.83 -6.19
CA LEU A 30 -4.48 -3.39 -5.42
C LEU A 30 -3.41 -2.32 -5.25
N ILE A 31 -3.16 -1.90 -4.01
CA ILE A 31 -2.20 -0.86 -3.66
C ILE A 31 -1.11 -1.40 -2.73
N SER A 32 -0.02 -0.63 -2.54
CA SER A 32 1.02 -0.91 -1.55
C SER A 32 1.37 0.38 -0.79
N GLY A 33 2.00 0.24 0.36
CA GLY A 33 2.35 1.33 1.25
C GLY A 33 3.66 2.05 0.92
N ILE A 34 3.92 3.07 1.72
CA ILE A 34 5.18 3.82 1.78
C ILE A 34 6.25 3.05 2.58
N SER A 35 7.42 3.64 2.81
CA SER A 35 8.54 2.97 3.48
C SER A 35 8.33 2.72 4.98
N ASN A 36 7.36 3.40 5.60
CA ASN A 36 6.97 3.22 7.00
C ASN A 36 5.54 2.68 7.12
N PRO A 37 5.21 1.96 8.21
CA PRO A 37 3.82 1.58 8.49
C PRO A 37 2.92 2.81 8.59
N LEU A 38 1.76 2.77 7.93
CA LEU A 38 0.79 3.86 7.89
C LEU A 38 -0.55 3.39 8.45
N ASN A 39 -1.18 4.15 9.34
CA ASN A 39 -2.56 3.88 9.74
C ASN A 39 -3.52 4.22 8.60
N ILE A 40 -4.54 3.40 8.36
CA ILE A 40 -5.53 3.67 7.31
C ILE A 40 -6.30 4.99 7.55
N SER A 41 -6.36 5.48 8.79
CA SER A 41 -6.95 6.78 9.13
C SER A 41 -6.15 7.97 8.61
N ASP A 42 -4.86 7.76 8.32
CA ASP A 42 -3.94 8.82 7.91
C ASP A 42 -3.86 8.98 6.39
N ILE A 43 -4.55 8.09 5.65
CA ILE A 43 -4.71 8.17 4.20
C ILE A 43 -5.43 9.47 3.85
N GLN A 44 -4.81 10.28 3.00
CA GLN A 44 -5.43 11.49 2.47
C GLN A 44 -6.33 11.10 1.29
N ASP A 45 -7.65 11.16 1.52
CA ASP A 45 -8.69 10.85 0.54
C ASP A 45 -9.64 12.07 0.41
N PRO A 46 -9.24 13.13 -0.32
CA PRO A 46 -9.96 14.39 -0.35
C PRO A 46 -11.35 14.30 -1.00
N ASP A 47 -11.54 13.32 -1.88
CA ASP A 47 -12.81 13.08 -2.58
C ASP A 47 -13.68 12.02 -1.88
N GLU A 48 -13.23 11.50 -0.72
CA GLU A 48 -13.90 10.46 0.07
C GLU A 48 -14.32 9.24 -0.78
N ILE A 49 -13.42 8.80 -1.67
CA ILE A 49 -13.72 7.72 -2.62
C ILE A 49 -13.50 6.32 -2.04
N ILE A 50 -12.68 6.17 -0.99
CA ILE A 50 -12.47 4.89 -0.32
C ILE A 50 -13.72 4.49 0.44
N ILE A 51 -14.20 3.27 0.22
CA ILE A 51 -15.29 2.71 1.01
C ILE A 51 -14.72 2.21 2.35
N SER A 52 -15.14 2.82 3.46
CA SER A 52 -14.71 2.43 4.81
C SER A 52 -14.89 0.94 5.09
N GLY A 53 -13.91 0.33 5.75
CA GLY A 53 -13.91 -1.10 6.05
C GLY A 53 -13.63 -2.01 4.85
N THR A 54 -13.19 -1.46 3.71
CA THR A 54 -12.85 -2.26 2.52
C THR A 54 -11.36 -2.41 2.25
N ILE A 55 -10.50 -2.04 3.20
CA ILE A 55 -9.06 -2.25 3.09
C ILE A 55 -8.73 -3.65 3.63
N TYR A 56 -8.23 -4.53 2.77
CA TYR A 56 -7.90 -5.91 3.10
C TYR A 56 -6.44 -6.23 2.83
N GLY A 57 -5.74 -6.77 3.82
CA GLY A 57 -4.39 -7.32 3.68
C GLY A 57 -4.41 -8.84 3.59
N PHE A 58 -3.45 -9.43 2.86
CA PHE A 58 -3.28 -10.88 2.84
C PHE A 58 -2.61 -11.38 4.12
N THR A 59 -3.19 -12.41 4.73
CA THR A 59 -2.68 -13.14 5.89
C THR A 59 -2.56 -14.62 5.58
N SER A 60 -2.03 -15.42 6.50
CA SER A 60 -1.97 -16.88 6.36
C SER A 60 -3.35 -17.54 6.19
N GLY A 61 -4.41 -16.90 6.69
CA GLY A 61 -5.80 -17.35 6.58
C GLY A 61 -6.58 -16.75 5.40
N GLY A 62 -5.93 -15.98 4.52
CA GLY A 62 -6.59 -15.24 3.43
C GLY A 62 -6.67 -13.75 3.69
N TYR A 63 -7.61 -13.07 3.03
CA TYR A 63 -7.77 -11.62 3.13
C TYR A 63 -8.60 -11.24 4.35
N LEU A 64 -8.05 -10.36 5.19
CA LEU A 64 -8.71 -9.82 6.38
C LEU A 64 -8.61 -8.29 6.37
N ASN A 65 -9.59 -7.62 6.99
CA ASN A 65 -9.48 -6.18 7.21
C ASN A 65 -8.26 -5.87 8.09
N THR A 66 -7.73 -4.67 7.89
CA THR A 66 -6.56 -4.20 8.59
C THR A 66 -6.68 -2.71 8.85
N ASP A 67 -6.05 -2.27 9.95
CA ASP A 67 -5.97 -0.87 10.31
C ASP A 67 -4.65 -0.22 9.87
N ASN A 68 -3.71 -1.01 9.31
CA ASN A 68 -2.39 -0.54 8.94
C ASN A 68 -1.94 -1.07 7.57
N ILE A 69 -1.29 -0.18 6.81
CA ILE A 69 -0.57 -0.50 5.58
C ILE A 69 0.91 -0.67 5.94
N GLU A 70 1.40 -1.90 5.82
CA GLU A 70 2.78 -2.28 6.10
C GLU A 70 3.65 -2.17 4.84
N PRO A 71 4.89 -1.69 4.95
CA PRO A 71 5.83 -1.62 3.83
C PRO A 71 6.03 -2.98 3.15
N GLY A 72 6.01 -2.97 1.82
CA GLY A 72 6.25 -4.18 1.02
C GLY A 72 5.08 -5.18 0.97
N LYS A 73 3.92 -4.87 1.56
CA LYS A 73 2.70 -5.68 1.42
C LYS A 73 1.70 -5.05 0.44
N GLY A 74 0.85 -5.90 -0.13
CA GLY A 74 -0.24 -5.51 -1.01
C GLY A 74 -1.59 -5.52 -0.28
N TYR A 75 -2.43 -4.54 -0.60
CA TYR A 75 -3.73 -4.33 0.02
C TYR A 75 -4.80 -4.10 -1.03
N TRP A 76 -5.93 -4.80 -0.91
CA TRP A 76 -7.12 -4.48 -1.69
C TRP A 76 -7.86 -3.33 -1.03
N VAL A 77 -8.26 -2.35 -1.82
CA VAL A 77 -9.13 -1.24 -1.42
C VAL A 77 -10.26 -1.11 -2.43
N ARG A 78 -11.48 -0.85 -1.96
CA ARG A 78 -12.62 -0.59 -2.82
C ARG A 78 -12.91 0.90 -2.89
N ALA A 79 -12.95 1.45 -4.10
CA ALA A 79 -13.33 2.83 -4.35
C ALA A 79 -14.73 2.90 -4.96
N ASN A 80 -15.52 3.90 -4.58
CA ASN A 80 -16.86 4.16 -5.14
C ASN A 80 -16.82 4.94 -6.47
N ASN A 81 -15.67 5.51 -6.82
CA ASN A 81 -15.40 6.26 -8.04
C ASN A 81 -13.89 6.21 -8.34
N SER A 82 -13.50 6.65 -9.53
CA SER A 82 -12.09 6.83 -9.86
C SER A 82 -11.58 8.16 -9.31
N GLY A 83 -10.33 8.20 -8.85
CA GLY A 83 -9.73 9.41 -8.26
C GLY A 83 -8.34 9.15 -7.69
N PHE A 84 -7.90 9.98 -6.75
CA PHE A 84 -6.56 9.90 -6.18
C PHE A 84 -6.60 9.89 -4.66
N ILE A 85 -5.69 9.11 -4.09
CA ILE A 85 -5.39 9.14 -2.66
C ILE A 85 -3.90 9.41 -2.47
N THR A 86 -3.53 9.98 -1.33
CA THR A 86 -2.13 10.18 -0.95
C THR A 86 -1.82 9.47 0.36
N LEU A 87 -0.75 8.67 0.35
CA LEU A 87 -0.16 8.08 1.55
C LEU A 87 1.04 8.95 1.92
N ILE A 88 1.07 9.48 3.15
CA ILE A 88 2.14 10.36 3.64
C ILE A 88 2.57 9.94 5.05
N ASP A 89 3.88 9.92 5.27
CA ASP A 89 4.49 9.70 6.58
C ASP A 89 4.33 10.98 7.42
N ASN A 90 3.56 10.89 8.52
CA ASN A 90 3.24 12.02 9.40
C ASN A 90 4.21 12.16 10.58
#